data_AF-A0A7Y0DE41-F1
#
_entry.id   AF-A0A7Y0DE41-F1
#
_cell.length_a   1.000
_cell.length_b   1.000
_cell.length_c   1.000
_cell.angle_alpha   90.00
_cell.angle_beta   90.00
_cell.angle_gamma   90.00
#
_symmetry.space_group_name_H-M   'P 1'
#
loop_
_entity.id
_entity.type
_entity.pdbx_description
1 polymer ?
#
loop_
_entity_poly.entity_id
_entity_poly.type
_entity_poly.pdbx_seq_one_letter_code
_entity_poly.pdbx_strand_id
1 'polypeptide(L)'
;DPKPLAADPAFAVTPALWNRWDEAVSSGDLRRHLRRRLSIICEAAGLDEERARSWSIAREVQMSLWAADDDDAGELTKAIAIIKAMQPD
;
A
#
# COMPACT_ATOMS: atom_id res chain seq x y z
N ASP A 1 8.94 -9.94 -2.81
CA ASP A 1 10.30 -10.04 -2.24
C ASP A 1 10.29 -9.49 -0.82
N PRO A 2 10.36 -10.32 0.24
CA PRO A 2 10.47 -9.82 1.60
C PRO A 2 11.88 -9.29 1.85
N LYS A 3 11.97 -8.00 2.22
CA LYS A 3 13.20 -7.37 2.71
C LYS A 3 13.11 -7.33 4.24
N PRO A 4 13.78 -8.24 4.98
CA PRO A 4 13.71 -8.23 6.45
C PRO A 4 14.25 -6.91 6.99
N LEU A 5 13.45 -6.25 7.83
CA LEU A 5 13.76 -4.98 8.45
C LEU A 5 13.28 -5.03 9.90
N ALA A 6 14.12 -4.62 10.84
CA ALA A 6 13.72 -4.39 12.23
C ALA A 6 12.90 -3.09 12.31
N ALA A 7 11.64 -3.16 11.90
CA ALA A 7 10.71 -2.05 11.89
C ALA A 7 9.41 -2.44 12.60
N ASP A 8 8.51 -1.47 12.69
CA ASP A 8 7.14 -1.72 13.08
C ASP A 8 6.51 -2.82 12.22
N PRO A 9 5.91 -3.88 12.79
CA PRO A 9 5.31 -4.97 12.01
C PRO A 9 4.26 -4.50 10.98
N ALA A 10 3.55 -3.41 11.27
CA ALA A 10 2.56 -2.84 10.35
C ALA A 10 3.19 -2.29 9.05
N PHE A 11 4.49 -1.98 9.05
CA PHE A 11 5.24 -1.60 7.85
C PHE A 11 5.30 -2.72 6.79
N ALA A 12 5.22 -3.99 7.22
CA ALA A 12 5.31 -5.13 6.32
C ALA A 12 4.06 -5.31 5.44
N VAL A 13 2.96 -4.59 5.72
CA VAL A 13 1.67 -4.74 5.03
C VAL A 13 1.68 -4.11 3.63
N THR A 14 2.32 -2.96 3.47
CA THR A 14 2.20 -2.13 2.26
C THR A 14 2.50 -2.87 0.96
N PRO A 15 3.54 -3.73 0.85
CA PRO A 15 3.80 -4.44 -0.40
C PRO A 15 2.66 -5.33 -0.87
N ALA A 16 1.81 -5.82 0.02
CA ALA A 16 0.64 -6.60 -0.36
C ALA A 16 -0.43 -5.79 -1.10
N LEU A 17 -0.38 -4.45 -1.03
CA LEU A 17 -1.31 -3.57 -1.72
C LEU A 17 -1.04 -3.50 -3.22
N TRP A 18 0.23 -3.45 -3.64
CA TRP A 18 0.61 -3.46 -5.06
C TRP A 18 0.90 -4.86 -5.62
N ASN A 19 1.07 -5.88 -4.78
CA ASN A 19 1.14 -7.25 -5.26
C ASN A 19 -0.15 -7.61 -6.01
N ARG A 20 -0.03 -8.15 -7.22
CA ARG A 20 -1.18 -8.43 -8.12
C ARG A 20 -1.98 -7.16 -8.46
N TRP A 21 -1.27 -6.07 -8.79
CA TRP A 21 -1.86 -4.77 -9.12
C TRP A 21 -2.96 -4.84 -10.18
N ASP A 22 -2.77 -5.63 -11.24
CA ASP A 22 -3.76 -5.77 -12.32
C ASP A 22 -5.11 -6.29 -11.82
N GLU A 23 -5.10 -7.19 -10.84
CA GLU A 23 -6.33 -7.67 -10.19
C GLU A 23 -7.01 -6.55 -9.41
N ALA A 24 -6.24 -5.76 -8.66
CA ALA A 24 -6.78 -4.65 -7.89
C ALA A 24 -7.44 -3.61 -8.80
N VAL A 25 -6.82 -3.29 -9.95
CA VAL A 25 -7.39 -2.39 -10.97
C VAL A 25 -8.64 -2.98 -11.61
N SER A 26 -8.66 -4.29 -11.87
CA SER A 26 -9.83 -4.98 -12.45
C SER A 26 -11.03 -5.12 -11.51
N SER A 27 -10.89 -4.77 -10.23
CA SER A 27 -11.93 -4.97 -9.21
C SER A 27 -13.18 -4.10 -9.35
N GLY A 28 -13.12 -3.05 -10.17
CA GLY A 28 -14.20 -2.06 -10.33
C GLY A 28 -14.32 -1.04 -9.18
N ASP A 29 -13.70 -1.30 -8.03
CA ASP A 29 -13.57 -0.37 -6.89
C ASP A 29 -12.21 -0.58 -6.21
N LEU A 30 -11.20 0.10 -6.74
CA LEU A 30 -9.82 -0.01 -6.27
C LEU A 30 -9.67 0.39 -4.79
N ARG A 31 -10.34 1.47 -4.35
CA ARG A 31 -10.26 1.95 -2.96
C ARG A 31 -10.75 0.88 -2.00
N ARG A 32 -11.93 0.31 -2.27
CA ARG A 32 -12.50 -0.76 -1.45
C ARG A 32 -11.66 -2.03 -1.50
N HIS A 33 -11.15 -2.40 -2.68
CA HIS A 33 -10.30 -3.59 -2.83
C HIS A 33 -9.03 -3.49 -1.97
N LEU A 34 -8.30 -2.39 -2.07
CA LEU A 34 -7.05 -2.18 -1.31
C LEU A 34 -7.31 -2.14 0.21
N ARG A 35 -8.35 -1.42 0.66
CA ARG A 35 -8.73 -1.36 2.08
C ARG A 35 -9.12 -2.73 2.62
N ARG A 36 -9.92 -3.50 1.86
CA ARG A 36 -10.30 -4.86 2.26
C ARG A 36 -9.09 -5.77 2.38
N ARG A 37 -8.14 -5.68 1.44
CA ARG A 37 -6.93 -6.50 1.48
C ARG A 37 -6.06 -6.16 2.70
N LEU A 38 -5.90 -4.86 3.00
CA LEU A 38 -5.20 -4.41 4.20
C LEU A 38 -5.87 -4.96 5.47
N SER A 39 -7.19 -4.82 5.58
CA SER A 39 -7.96 -5.26 6.75
C SER A 39 -7.82 -6.76 7.00
N ILE A 40 -7.94 -7.59 5.94
CA ILE A 40 -7.73 -9.06 6.03
C ILE A 40 -6.32 -9.41 6.53
N ILE A 41 -5.29 -8.72 6.05
CA ILE A 41 -3.91 -8.96 6.49
C ILE A 41 -3.73 -8.56 7.95
N CYS A 42 -4.26 -7.40 8.34
CA CYS A 42 -4.16 -6.91 9.71
C CYS A 42 -4.89 -7.82 10.69
N GLU A 43 -6.11 -8.25 10.35
CA GLU A 43 -6.88 -9.20 11.14
C GLU A 43 -6.13 -10.53 11.32
N ALA A 44 -5.63 -11.12 10.22
CA ALA A 44 -4.93 -12.40 10.26
C ALA A 44 -3.60 -12.34 11.04
N ALA A 45 -2.94 -11.18 11.06
CA ALA A 45 -1.65 -10.98 11.71
C ALA A 45 -1.74 -10.29 13.09
N GLY A 46 -2.95 -9.93 13.55
CA GLY A 46 -3.14 -9.19 14.81
C GLY A 46 -2.51 -7.79 14.81
N LEU A 47 -2.51 -7.11 13.66
CA LEU A 47 -1.91 -5.79 13.48
C LEU A 47 -2.97 -4.68 13.63
N ASP A 48 -2.51 -3.51 14.10
CA ASP A 48 -3.33 -2.30 14.14
C ASP A 48 -3.57 -1.76 12.72
N GLU A 49 -4.85 -1.70 12.32
CA GLU A 49 -5.24 -1.32 10.96
C GLU A 49 -4.90 0.14 10.64
N GLU A 50 -5.10 1.05 11.59
CA GLU A 50 -4.81 2.48 11.41
C GLU A 50 -3.30 2.72 11.26
N ARG A 51 -2.50 1.98 12.03
CA ARG A 51 -1.05 1.99 11.95
C ARG A 51 -0.54 1.43 10.63
N ALA A 52 -1.14 0.34 10.13
CA ALA A 52 -0.82 -0.22 8.82
C ALA A 52 -1.18 0.74 7.67
N ARG A 53 -2.32 1.44 7.76
CA ARG A 53 -2.69 2.49 6.80
C ARG A 53 -1.68 3.63 6.81
N SER A 54 -1.30 4.10 8.00
CA SER A 54 -0.32 5.19 8.17
C SER A 54 1.04 4.82 7.59
N TRP A 55 1.55 3.63 7.89
CA TRP A 55 2.80 3.13 7.30
C TRP A 55 2.71 2.95 5.79
N SER A 56 1.56 2.55 5.27
CA SER A 56 1.33 2.44 3.83
C SER A 56 1.41 3.80 3.14
N ILE A 57 0.82 4.84 3.71
CA ILE A 57 0.98 6.21 3.18
C ILE A 57 2.46 6.63 3.20
N ALA A 58 3.14 6.47 4.32
CA ALA A 58 4.55 6.88 4.46
C ALA A 58 5.46 6.16 3.45
N ARG A 59 5.26 4.85 3.26
CA ARG A 59 6.04 4.06 2.30
C ARG A 59 5.74 4.44 0.86
N GLU A 60 4.48 4.68 0.51
CA GLU A 60 4.12 5.10 -0.85
C GLU A 60 4.58 6.51 -1.19
N VAL A 61 4.71 7.40 -0.20
CA VAL A 61 5.38 8.69 -0.42
C VAL A 61 6.83 8.45 -0.86
N GLN A 62 7.57 7.56 -0.19
CA GLN A 62 8.91 7.19 -0.64
C GLN A 62 8.91 6.57 -2.04
N MET A 63 7.98 5.64 -2.33
CA MET A 63 7.86 5.05 -3.67
C MET A 63 7.59 6.10 -4.74
N SER A 64 6.74 7.09 -4.46
CA SER A 64 6.43 8.18 -5.39
C SER A 64 7.63 9.08 -5.67
N LEU A 65 8.50 9.30 -4.67
CA LEU A 65 9.73 10.08 -4.86
C LEU A 65 10.73 9.34 -5.75
N TRP A 66 10.91 8.04 -5.55
CA TRP A 66 11.76 7.23 -6.44
C TRP A 66 11.20 7.16 -7.86
N ALA A 67 9.90 6.92 -8.01
CA ALA A 67 9.26 6.91 -9.32
C ALA A 67 9.39 8.25 -10.06
N ALA A 68 9.35 9.37 -9.33
CA ALA A 68 9.57 10.70 -9.93
C ALA A 68 11.03 10.93 -10.35
N ASP A 69 12.00 10.43 -9.58
CA ASP A 69 13.44 10.50 -9.92
C ASP A 69 13.76 9.64 -11.16
N ASP A 70 13.08 8.50 -11.29
CA ASP A 70 13.22 7.56 -12.40
C ASP A 70 12.36 7.92 -13.64
N ASP A 71 11.56 9.00 -13.60
CA ASP A 71 10.55 9.37 -14.61
C ASP A 71 9.55 8.24 -14.95
N ASP A 72 9.22 7.41 -13.95
CA ASP A 72 8.25 6.32 -14.08
C ASP A 72 6.83 6.77 -13.69
N ALA A 73 6.09 7.24 -14.69
CA ALA A 73 4.70 7.67 -14.53
C ALA A 73 3.76 6.54 -14.05
N GLY A 74 4.08 5.27 -14.36
CA GLY A 74 3.27 4.11 -13.99
C GLY A 74 3.36 3.82 -12.50
N GLU A 75 4.58 3.75 -11.97
CA GLU A 75 4.82 3.58 -10.53
C GLU A 75 4.36 4.79 -9.73
N LEU A 76 4.55 6.01 -10.26
CA LEU A 76 4.04 7.22 -9.61
C LEU A 76 2.51 7.19 -9.50
N THR A 77 1.81 6.79 -10.57
CA THR A 77 0.34 6.67 -10.55
C THR A 77 -0.12 5.64 -9.52
N LYS A 78 0.57 4.50 -9.44
CA LYS A 78 0.26 3.42 -8.49
C LYS A 78 0.44 3.89 -7.04
N ALA A 79 1.57 4.51 -6.72
CA ALA A 79 1.86 5.02 -5.38
C ALA A 79 0.81 6.05 -4.93
N ILE A 80 0.46 7.01 -5.80
CA ILE A 80 -0.55 8.04 -5.51
C ILE A 80 -1.94 7.42 -5.33
N ALA A 81 -2.30 6.39 -6.11
CA ALA A 81 -3.58 5.70 -5.96
C ALA A 81 -3.68 5.00 -4.59
N ILE A 82 -2.61 4.34 -4.14
CA ILE A 82 -2.57 3.69 -2.82
C ILE A 82 -2.63 4.74 -1.70
N ILE A 83 -1.87 5.84 -1.78
CA ILE A 83 -1.94 6.95 -0.81
C ILE A 83 -3.38 7.45 -0.65
N LYS A 84 -4.05 7.77 -1.77
CA LYS A 84 -5.43 8.25 -1.76
C LYS A 84 -6.38 7.23 -1.15
N ALA A 85 -6.21 5.94 -1.45
CA ALA A 85 -7.04 4.89 -0.88
C ALA A 85 -6.88 4.75 0.64
N MET A 86 -5.70 5.04 1.18
CA MET A 86 -5.40 4.90 2.60
C MET A 86 -5.75 6.12 3.46
N GLN A 87 -5.97 7.30 2.85
CA GLN A 87 -6.45 8.48 3.58
C GLN A 87 -7.80 8.22 4.27
N PRO A 88 -8.06 8.83 5.45
CA PRO A 88 -9.39 8.82 6.06
C PRO A 88 -10.43 9.39 5.10
N ASP A 89 -11.69 9.01 5.32
CA ASP A 89 -12.82 9.56 4.54
C ASP A 89 -13.11 11.01 4.95
#